data_AF-A0A9R1PB25-F1
#
_entry.id   AF-A0A9R1PB25-F1
#
_cell.length_a   1.000
_cell.length_b   1.000
_cell.length_c   1.000
_cell.angle_alpha   90.00
_cell.angle_beta   90.00
_cell.angle_gamma   90.00
#
_symmetry.space_group_name_H-M   'P 1'
#
loop_
_entity.id
_entity.type
_entity.pdbx_description
1 polymer ?
#
loop_
_entity_poly.entity_id
_entity_poly.type
_entity_poly.pdbx_seq_one_letter_code
_entity_poly.pdbx_strand_id
1 'polypeptide(L)'
;METAISAVAGELVSQFISFLMNKYNTLSHARSEKVVERLQHLLMRASTIVEEADARYITNSGMMMQLKTLSEAMYRGYRVLDSSRYHALQDSAGFEEVSINDSSRNNLYLAKRSRTTNVKATCLESHGALEGLETAVVNMAEFVALLGGFDRMSHRAYDVYLYTDNFMFGRHTEKQKLLSFLLQW
;
A
#
# COMPACT_ATOMS: atom_id res chain seq x y z
N MET A 1 34.10 43.81 18.35
CA MET A 1 34.77 42.69 17.63
C MET A 1 34.14 41.34 17.97
N GLU A 2 33.47 41.20 19.12
CA GLU A 2 32.86 39.94 19.59
C GLU A 2 31.57 39.54 18.85
N THR A 3 30.78 40.51 18.39
CA THR A 3 29.52 40.26 17.66
C THR A 3 29.73 39.64 16.28
N ALA A 4 30.79 40.02 15.57
CA ALA A 4 31.14 39.44 14.27
C ALA A 4 31.64 37.98 14.40
N ILE A 5 32.40 37.68 15.45
CA ILE A 5 32.88 36.33 15.74
C ILE A 5 31.71 35.41 16.11
N SER A 6 30.75 35.91 16.89
CA SER A 6 29.53 35.16 17.22
C SER A 6 28.63 34.88 16.02
N ALA A 7 28.56 35.80 15.05
CA ALA A 7 27.79 35.60 13.81
C ALA A 7 28.41 34.50 12.94
N VAL A 8 29.74 34.52 12.76
CA VAL A 8 30.47 33.48 12.02
C VAL A 8 30.38 32.12 12.70
N ALA A 9 30.48 32.08 14.04
CA ALA A 9 30.29 30.84 14.79
C ALA A 9 28.88 30.26 14.64
N GLY A 10 27.85 31.12 14.61
CA GLY A 10 26.46 30.71 14.37
C GLY A 10 26.24 30.10 12.98
N GLU A 11 26.87 30.67 11.95
CA GLU A 11 26.82 30.17 10.58
C GLU A 11 27.56 28.83 10.43
N LEU A 12 28.71 28.66 11.08
CA LEU A 12 29.42 27.37 11.12
C LEU A 12 28.61 26.29 11.83
N VAL A 13 27.95 26.62 12.94
CA VAL A 13 27.08 25.68 13.66
C VAL A 13 25.86 25.33 12.83
N SER A 14 25.23 26.29 12.15
CA SER A 14 24.08 26.02 11.28
C SER A 14 24.47 25.15 10.07
N GLN A 15 25.65 25.40 9.50
CA GLN A 15 26.20 24.60 8.40
C GLN A 15 26.57 23.18 8.86
N PHE A 16 27.12 23.04 10.07
CA PHE A 16 27.39 21.74 10.68
C PHE A 16 26.12 20.94 10.99
N ILE A 17 25.09 21.59 11.55
CA ILE A 17 23.77 20.98 11.78
C ILE A 17 23.16 20.56 10.44
N SER A 18 23.21 21.42 9.43
CA SER A 18 22.69 21.13 8.08
C SER A 18 23.41 19.96 7.43
N PHE A 19 24.73 19.88 7.58
CA PHE A 19 25.53 18.76 7.08
C PHE A 19 25.15 17.43 7.76
N LEU A 20 25.01 17.44 9.08
CA LEU A 20 24.56 16.26 9.84
C LEU A 20 23.15 15.84 9.44
N MET A 21 22.25 16.81 9.28
CA MET A 21 20.87 16.60 8.85
C MET A 21 20.82 15.98 7.45
N ASN A 22 21.60 16.51 6.51
CA ASN A 22 21.69 16.00 5.15
C ASN A 22 22.24 14.56 5.12
N LYS A 23 23.35 14.30 5.83
CA LYS A 23 23.95 12.96 5.93
C LYS A 23 22.99 11.92 6.52
N TYR A 24 22.22 12.30 7.55
CA TYR A 24 21.18 11.43 8.13
C TYR A 24 20.03 11.19 7.16
N ASN A 25 19.56 12.24 6.46
CA ASN A 25 18.49 12.13 5.48
C ASN A 25 18.86 11.20 4.32
N THR A 26 20.06 11.33 3.75
CA THR A 26 20.54 10.44 2.68
C THR A 26 20.56 8.98 3.12
N LEU A 27 21.04 8.70 4.33
CA LEU A 27 21.06 7.34 4.89
C LEU A 27 19.64 6.80 5.13
N SER A 28 18.74 7.63 5.64
CA SER A 28 17.34 7.26 5.86
C SER A 28 16.60 6.98 4.56
N HIS A 29 16.90 7.74 3.50
CA HIS A 29 16.30 7.60 2.19
C HIS A 29 16.71 6.28 1.54
N ALA A 30 18.02 5.97 1.55
CA ALA A 30 18.54 4.70 1.05
C ALA A 30 17.99 3.47 1.80
N ARG A 31 17.74 3.59 3.11
CA ARG A 31 17.08 2.53 3.89
C ARG A 31 15.60 2.40 3.54
N SER A 32 14.91 3.53 3.37
CA SER A 32 13.49 3.57 3.02
C SER A 32 13.23 2.97 1.63
N GLU A 33 14.07 3.27 0.65
CA GLU A 33 13.95 2.76 -0.72
C GLU A 33 13.99 1.22 -0.75
N LYS A 34 14.98 0.61 -0.08
CA LYS A 34 15.07 -0.85 0.05
C LYS A 34 13.84 -1.49 0.72
N VAL A 35 13.25 -0.80 1.70
CA VAL A 35 12.03 -1.29 2.38
C VAL A 35 10.82 -1.20 1.44
N VAL A 36 10.72 -0.13 0.64
CA VAL A 36 9.66 0.04 -0.36
C VAL A 36 9.77 -1.00 -1.47
N GLU A 37 10.97 -1.27 -1.99
CA GLU A 37 11.21 -2.33 -2.98
C GLU A 37 10.79 -3.70 -2.45
N ARG A 38 11.20 -4.04 -1.22
CA ARG A 38 10.83 -5.32 -0.59
C ARG A 38 9.32 -5.41 -0.35
N LEU A 39 8.69 -4.32 0.09
CA LEU A 39 7.23 -4.24 0.26
C LEU A 39 6.52 -4.46 -1.07
N GLN A 40 6.99 -3.83 -2.16
CA GLN A 40 6.43 -4.00 -3.50
C GLN A 40 6.54 -5.45 -3.97
N HIS A 41 7.69 -6.10 -3.77
CA HIS A 41 7.86 -7.50 -4.13
C HIS A 41 6.91 -8.42 -3.35
N LEU A 42 6.75 -8.20 -2.03
CA LEU A 42 5.81 -8.96 -1.21
C LEU A 42 4.36 -8.72 -1.63
N LEU A 43 3.99 -7.49 -1.95
CA LEU A 43 2.66 -7.15 -2.46
C LEU A 43 2.36 -7.86 -3.78
N MET A 44 3.30 -7.86 -4.72
CA MET A 44 3.14 -8.60 -5.98
C MET A 44 2.85 -10.08 -5.73
N ARG A 45 3.63 -10.70 -4.83
CA ARG A 45 3.42 -12.11 -4.47
C ARG A 45 2.07 -12.35 -3.79
N ALA A 46 1.67 -11.49 -2.87
CA ALA A 46 0.37 -11.57 -2.20
C ALA A 46 -0.78 -11.43 -3.22
N SER A 47 -0.71 -10.46 -4.13
CA SER A 47 -1.70 -10.25 -5.19
C SER A 47 -1.83 -11.46 -6.09
N THR A 48 -0.72 -12.07 -6.52
CA THR A 48 -0.77 -13.32 -7.32
C THR A 48 -1.46 -14.46 -6.57
N ILE A 49 -1.22 -14.61 -5.27
CA ILE A 49 -1.89 -15.65 -4.46
C ILE A 49 -3.39 -15.37 -4.35
N VAL A 50 -3.79 -14.11 -4.17
CA VAL A 50 -5.20 -13.71 -4.10
C VAL A 50 -5.89 -13.91 -5.45
N GLU A 51 -5.28 -13.48 -6.55
CA GLU A 51 -5.82 -13.66 -7.90
C GLU A 51 -6.01 -15.15 -8.26
N GLU A 52 -5.04 -16.00 -7.92
CA GLU A 52 -5.14 -17.44 -8.15
C GLU A 52 -6.20 -18.09 -7.25
N ALA A 53 -6.38 -17.58 -6.04
CA ALA A 53 -7.42 -18.02 -5.11
C ALA A 53 -8.82 -17.63 -5.58
N ASP A 54 -8.99 -16.42 -6.11
CA ASP A 54 -10.26 -15.92 -6.67
C ASP A 54 -10.71 -16.74 -7.90
N ALA A 55 -9.76 -17.32 -8.63
CA ALA A 55 -10.04 -18.19 -9.77
C ALA A 55 -10.47 -19.61 -9.38
N ARG A 56 -10.62 -19.95 -8.09
CA ARG A 56 -10.88 -21.33 -7.61
C ARG A 56 -12.06 -21.41 -6.64
N TYR A 57 -12.67 -22.59 -6.55
CA TYR A 57 -13.77 -22.85 -5.60
C TYR A 57 -13.25 -23.21 -4.19
N ILE A 58 -12.95 -22.21 -3.36
CA ILE A 58 -12.53 -22.44 -1.97
C ILE A 58 -13.77 -22.67 -1.08
N THR A 59 -13.99 -23.92 -0.67
CA THR A 59 -15.09 -24.29 0.25
C THR A 59 -14.66 -24.33 1.72
N ASN A 60 -13.35 -24.46 1.99
CA ASN A 60 -12.81 -24.56 3.33
C ASN A 60 -12.79 -23.19 4.03
N SER A 61 -13.50 -23.07 5.16
CA SER A 61 -13.60 -21.82 5.93
C SER A 61 -12.27 -21.35 6.55
N GLY A 62 -11.38 -22.27 6.91
CA GLY A 62 -10.04 -21.96 7.41
C GLY A 62 -9.14 -21.35 6.33
N MET A 63 -9.16 -21.91 5.12
CA MET A 63 -8.45 -21.33 3.97
C MET A 63 -9.02 -19.97 3.59
N MET A 64 -10.35 -19.79 3.66
CA MET A 64 -10.99 -18.49 3.46
C MET A 64 -10.52 -17.44 4.49
N MET A 65 -10.33 -17.85 5.75
CA MET A 65 -9.80 -16.97 6.80
C MET A 65 -8.33 -16.59 6.54
N GLN A 66 -7.51 -17.53 6.07
CA GLN A 66 -6.13 -17.25 5.66
C GLN A 66 -6.08 -16.26 4.49
N LEU A 67 -6.92 -16.44 3.47
CA LEU A 67 -7.04 -15.54 2.33
C LEU A 67 -7.48 -14.12 2.78
N LYS A 68 -8.45 -14.03 3.69
CA LYS A 68 -8.87 -12.75 4.30
C LYS A 68 -7.73 -12.06 5.05
N THR A 69 -6.95 -12.83 5.83
CA THR A 69 -5.82 -12.29 6.59
C THR A 69 -4.73 -11.77 5.66
N LEU A 70 -4.44 -12.50 4.58
CA LEU A 70 -3.50 -12.06 3.54
C LEU A 70 -4.00 -10.78 2.85
N SER A 71 -5.27 -10.71 2.46
CA SER A 71 -5.81 -9.53 1.77
C SER A 71 -5.80 -8.29 2.65
N GLU A 72 -6.14 -8.41 3.94
CA GLU A 72 -6.02 -7.32 4.90
C GLU A 72 -4.57 -6.82 5.04
N ALA A 73 -3.59 -7.72 5.15
CA ALA A 73 -2.18 -7.37 5.20
C ALA A 73 -1.71 -6.69 3.89
N MET A 74 -2.18 -7.19 2.74
CA MET A 74 -1.90 -6.63 1.42
C MET A 74 -2.45 -5.20 1.28
N TYR A 75 -3.71 -4.95 1.67
CA TYR A 75 -4.28 -3.60 1.64
C TYR A 75 -3.57 -2.63 2.60
N ARG A 76 -3.14 -3.10 3.78
CA ARG A 76 -2.30 -2.29 4.68
C ARG A 76 -0.95 -1.95 4.02
N GLY A 77 -0.33 -2.90 3.36
CA GLY A 77 0.90 -2.68 2.59
C GLY A 77 0.70 -1.65 1.46
N TYR A 78 -0.40 -1.73 0.71
CA TYR A 78 -0.72 -0.73 -0.32
C TYR A 78 -0.90 0.68 0.25
N ARG A 79 -1.58 0.84 1.40
CA ARG A 79 -1.74 2.15 2.06
C ARG A 79 -0.40 2.80 2.41
N VAL A 80 0.52 1.99 2.94
CA VAL A 80 1.88 2.45 3.29
C VAL A 80 2.65 2.83 2.03
N LEU A 81 2.59 1.99 1.00
CA LEU A 81 3.30 2.23 -0.26
C LEU A 81 2.80 3.49 -0.95
N ASP A 82 1.49 3.72 -0.97
CA ASP A 82 0.88 4.93 -1.55
C ASP A 82 1.24 6.20 -0.77
N SER A 83 1.25 6.12 0.56
CA SER A 83 1.72 7.23 1.42
C SER A 83 3.18 7.61 1.12
N SER A 84 4.04 6.62 0.89
CA SER A 84 5.45 6.85 0.54
C SER A 84 5.62 7.50 -0.84
N ARG A 85 4.80 7.10 -1.83
CA ARG A 85 4.80 7.71 -3.17
C ARG A 85 4.35 9.16 -3.14
N TYR A 86 3.30 9.45 -2.38
CA TYR A 86 2.81 10.81 -2.20
C TYR A 86 3.86 11.72 -1.56
N HIS A 87 4.60 11.22 -0.57
CA HIS A 87 5.71 11.94 0.03
C HIS A 87 6.85 12.22 -0.97
N ALA A 88 7.24 11.24 -1.78
CA ALA A 88 8.27 11.43 -2.80
C ALA A 88 7.88 12.49 -3.85
N LEU A 89 6.60 12.52 -4.26
CA LEU A 89 6.05 13.53 -5.16
C LEU A 89 6.02 14.94 -4.55
N GLN A 90 5.76 15.05 -3.25
CA GLN A 90 5.76 16.33 -2.55
C GLN A 90 7.18 16.90 -2.38
N ASP A 91 8.17 16.04 -2.14
CA ASP A 91 9.58 16.44 -2.06
C ASP A 91 10.14 16.83 -3.44
N SER A 92 9.67 16.23 -4.55
CA SER A 92 10.11 16.59 -5.90
C SER A 92 9.50 17.91 -6.42
N ALA A 93 8.31 18.29 -5.94
CA ALA A 93 7.63 19.53 -6.33
C ALA A 93 8.06 20.76 -5.51
N GLY A 94 9.00 20.58 -4.57
CA GLY A 94 9.37 21.57 -3.56
C GLY A 94 10.65 22.36 -3.85
N PHE A 95 10.88 22.84 -5.08
CA PHE A 95 11.91 23.85 -5.36
C PHE A 95 11.54 24.81 -6.51
N GLU A 96 10.28 25.22 -6.61
CA GLU A 96 9.93 26.40 -7.40
C GLU A 96 8.88 27.25 -6.66
N GLU A 97 9.35 27.92 -5.61
CA GLU A 97 8.66 29.11 -5.10
C GLU A 97 8.95 30.27 -6.07
N VAL A 98 8.24 30.29 -7.19
CA VAL A 98 8.07 31.52 -7.98
C VAL A 98 6.59 31.86 -7.97
N SER A 99 6.29 32.84 -7.12
CA SER A 99 5.16 33.76 -7.23
C SER A 99 4.77 33.99 -8.69
N ILE A 100 3.56 33.56 -9.10
CA ILE A 100 2.62 34.34 -9.91
C ILE A 100 1.22 33.75 -9.69
N ASN A 101 0.31 34.65 -9.30
CA ASN A 101 -1.12 34.43 -9.27
C ASN A 101 -1.61 33.95 -10.64
N ASP A 102 -2.30 32.81 -10.70
CA ASP A 102 -3.52 32.77 -11.48
C ASP A 102 -4.51 31.72 -10.98
N SER A 103 -5.75 32.18 -10.87
CA SER A 103 -6.89 31.48 -10.30
C SER A 103 -7.44 30.43 -11.26
N SER A 104 -7.43 29.17 -10.85
CA SER A 104 -8.45 28.15 -11.17
C SER A 104 -7.85 26.77 -10.98
N ARG A 105 -8.15 26.13 -9.85
CA ARG A 105 -8.51 24.70 -9.81
C ARG A 105 -8.90 24.28 -8.40
N ASN A 106 -10.20 24.08 -8.27
CA ASN A 106 -10.92 23.29 -7.29
C ASN A 106 -10.03 22.35 -6.44
N ASN A 107 -9.67 22.79 -5.24
CA ASN A 107 -9.13 21.92 -4.19
C ASN A 107 -10.16 21.83 -3.07
N LEU A 108 -11.04 20.83 -3.17
CA LEU A 108 -11.94 20.45 -2.09
C LEU A 108 -11.09 19.81 -0.96
N TYR A 109 -10.73 20.67 -0.01
CA TYR A 109 -10.56 20.42 1.43
C TYR A 109 -10.38 18.95 1.86
N LEU A 110 -9.13 18.50 1.92
CA LEU A 110 -8.71 17.46 2.87
C LEU A 110 -7.71 18.08 3.83
N ALA A 111 -8.16 18.20 5.07
CA ALA A 111 -7.59 19.04 6.11
C ALA A 111 -6.07 18.88 6.28
N LYS A 112 -5.34 19.97 6.00
CA LYS A 112 -3.97 20.18 6.45
C LYS A 112 -3.94 20.18 7.98
N ARG A 113 -3.49 19.10 8.61
CA ARG A 113 -3.06 19.10 10.02
C ARG A 113 -1.61 18.66 10.16
N SER A 114 -0.77 19.66 10.38
CA SER A 114 0.58 19.69 11.00
C SER A 114 1.57 18.57 10.66
N ARG A 115 2.59 19.00 9.90
CA ARG A 115 3.87 18.35 9.63
C ARG A 115 4.77 18.32 10.89
N THR A 116 5.74 17.41 10.88
CA THR A 116 6.97 17.27 11.71
C THR A 116 7.01 16.20 12.82
N THR A 117 5.89 15.74 13.40
CA THR A 117 5.90 14.59 14.34
C THR A 117 5.59 13.25 13.67
N ASN A 118 5.05 13.25 12.45
CA ASN A 118 4.55 12.04 11.79
C ASN A 118 5.59 11.22 11.01
N VAL A 119 6.78 11.72 10.71
CA VAL A 119 7.78 10.95 9.93
C VAL A 119 8.24 9.68 10.67
N LYS A 120 8.36 9.76 12.00
CA LYS A 120 8.65 8.58 12.83
C LYS A 120 7.46 7.62 12.90
N ALA A 121 6.24 8.15 12.94
CA ALA A 121 5.01 7.33 12.98
C ALA A 121 4.80 6.59 11.66
N THR A 122 4.98 7.25 10.52
CA THR A 122 4.86 6.64 9.19
C THR A 122 5.98 5.64 8.91
N CYS A 123 7.20 5.88 9.40
CA CYS A 123 8.31 4.92 9.30
C CYS A 123 8.11 3.67 10.19
N LEU A 124 7.51 3.84 11.36
CA LEU A 124 7.20 2.72 12.27
C LEU A 124 6.00 1.91 11.76
N GLU A 125 4.99 2.58 11.21
CA GLU A 125 3.84 1.95 10.54
C GLU A 125 4.27 1.20 9.26
N SER A 126 5.22 1.74 8.50
CA SER A 126 5.73 1.06 7.30
C SER A 126 6.50 -0.23 7.62
N HIS A 127 7.28 -0.23 8.70
CA HIS A 127 7.98 -1.42 9.15
C HIS A 127 7.02 -2.49 9.67
N GLY A 128 6.02 -2.11 10.47
CA GLY A 128 5.01 -3.03 10.97
C GLY A 128 4.12 -3.62 9.86
N ALA A 129 3.77 -2.83 8.84
CA ALA A 129 3.03 -3.33 7.69
C ALA A 129 3.87 -4.32 6.85
N LEU A 130 5.17 -4.06 6.70
CA LEU A 130 6.10 -4.96 6.01
C LEU A 130 6.22 -6.30 6.76
N GLU A 131 6.47 -6.27 8.07
CA GLU A 131 6.59 -7.48 8.91
C GLU A 131 5.28 -8.28 8.94
N GLY A 132 4.14 -7.59 9.05
CA GLY A 132 2.82 -8.21 8.99
C GLY A 132 2.53 -8.87 7.64
N LEU A 133 2.89 -8.21 6.53
CA LEU A 133 2.74 -8.78 5.19
C LEU A 133 3.71 -9.95 4.95
N GLU A 134 4.95 -9.84 5.43
CA GLU A 134 5.92 -10.93 5.34
C GLU A 134 5.42 -12.17 6.09
N THR A 135 4.95 -11.99 7.33
CA THR A 135 4.37 -13.07 8.12
C THR A 135 3.16 -13.68 7.43
N ALA A 136 2.25 -12.85 6.88
CA ALA A 136 1.10 -13.33 6.14
C ALA A 136 1.50 -14.14 4.91
N VAL A 137 2.49 -13.69 4.13
CA VAL A 137 2.97 -14.40 2.93
C VAL A 137 3.66 -15.72 3.29
N VAL A 138 4.44 -15.75 4.38
CA VAL A 138 5.07 -17.00 4.87
C VAL A 138 4.01 -18.02 5.27
N ASN A 139 2.95 -17.59 5.95
CA ASN A 139 1.84 -18.45 6.38
C ASN A 139 0.99 -18.98 5.21
N MET A 140 1.14 -18.43 4.00
CA MET A 140 0.39 -18.88 2.82
C MET A 140 1.06 -20.03 2.06
N ALA A 141 2.21 -20.55 2.51
CA ALA A 141 2.88 -21.67 1.85
C ALA A 141 1.99 -22.93 1.78
N GLU A 142 1.36 -23.29 2.90
CA GLU A 142 0.42 -24.41 2.97
C GLU A 142 -0.87 -24.14 2.18
N PHE A 143 -1.39 -22.90 2.25
CA PHE A 143 -2.54 -22.47 1.47
C PHE A 143 -2.30 -22.67 -0.02
N VAL A 144 -1.16 -22.21 -0.55
CA VAL A 144 -0.80 -22.34 -1.98
C VAL A 144 -0.66 -23.81 -2.39
N ALA A 145 -0.07 -24.65 -1.53
CA ALA A 145 0.04 -26.09 -1.80
C ALA A 145 -1.33 -26.76 -1.90
N LEU A 146 -2.26 -26.42 -1.00
CA LEU A 146 -3.63 -26.93 -1.02
C LEU A 146 -4.45 -26.36 -2.18
N LEU A 147 -4.18 -25.12 -2.58
CA LEU A 147 -4.92 -24.40 -3.61
C LEU A 147 -4.90 -25.14 -4.96
N GLY A 148 -3.80 -25.84 -5.26
CA GLY A 148 -3.66 -26.67 -6.46
C GLY A 148 -4.68 -27.82 -6.56
N GLY A 149 -5.22 -28.29 -5.43
CA GLY A 149 -6.22 -29.36 -5.38
C GLY A 149 -7.66 -28.91 -5.59
N PHE A 150 -7.93 -27.60 -5.64
CA PHE A 150 -9.28 -27.07 -5.88
C PHE A 150 -9.53 -26.87 -7.36
N ASP A 151 -10.75 -27.22 -7.81
CA ASP A 151 -11.18 -26.98 -9.17
C ASP A 151 -11.15 -25.48 -9.49
N ARG A 152 -10.54 -25.18 -10.63
CA ARG A 152 -10.54 -23.82 -11.16
C ARG A 152 -11.96 -23.50 -11.62
N MET A 153 -12.43 -22.30 -11.29
CA MET A 153 -13.64 -21.77 -11.89
C MET A 153 -13.37 -21.67 -13.38
N SER A 154 -13.86 -22.64 -14.16
CA SER A 154 -13.80 -22.54 -15.60
C SER A 154 -14.64 -21.32 -15.95
N HIS A 155 -13.99 -20.24 -16.38
CA HIS A 155 -14.61 -19.25 -17.24
C HIS A 155 -14.93 -19.98 -18.55
N ARG A 156 -15.92 -20.87 -18.51
CA ARG A 156 -16.46 -21.49 -19.71
C ARG A 156 -16.87 -20.29 -20.55
N ALA A 157 -16.35 -20.19 -21.77
CA ALA A 157 -16.57 -19.10 -22.71
C ALA A 157 -18.05 -18.90 -23.12
N TYR A 158 -18.99 -19.48 -22.36
CA TYR A 158 -20.43 -19.49 -22.56
C TYR A 158 -21.22 -19.06 -21.31
N ASP A 159 -20.58 -18.55 -20.25
CA ASP A 159 -21.31 -17.85 -19.15
C ASP A 159 -21.48 -16.34 -19.44
N VAL A 160 -21.45 -15.97 -20.73
CA VAL A 160 -21.75 -14.63 -21.26
C VAL A 160 -23.27 -14.44 -21.50
N TYR A 161 -24.07 -15.49 -21.33
CA TYR A 161 -25.53 -15.43 -21.53
C TYR A 161 -26.35 -15.18 -20.24
N LEU A 162 -25.72 -14.79 -19.12
CA LEU A 162 -26.42 -14.07 -18.06
C LEU A 162 -26.22 -12.56 -18.22
N TYR A 163 -26.47 -12.07 -19.43
CA TYR A 163 -26.93 -10.69 -19.62
C TYR A 163 -28.39 -10.62 -19.16
N THR A 164 -28.60 -10.69 -17.85
CA THR A 164 -29.87 -10.26 -17.24
C THR A 164 -29.68 -8.81 -16.84
N ASP A 165 -30.07 -7.91 -17.74
CA ASP A 165 -30.36 -6.48 -17.53
C ASP A 165 -29.81 -5.83 -16.24
N ASN A 166 -28.57 -5.35 -16.31
CA ASN A 166 -28.07 -4.22 -15.50
C ASN A 166 -27.68 -4.44 -14.02
N PHE A 167 -27.25 -5.63 -13.59
CA PHE A 167 -26.65 -5.76 -12.24
C PHE A 167 -25.22 -6.32 -12.27
N MET A 168 -24.23 -5.43 -12.05
CA MET A 168 -22.85 -5.81 -11.76
C MET A 168 -22.76 -6.40 -10.35
N PHE A 169 -22.82 -7.72 -10.22
CA PHE A 169 -22.58 -8.40 -8.95
C PHE A 169 -21.08 -8.48 -8.64
N GLY A 170 -20.55 -7.39 -8.10
CA GLY A 170 -19.18 -7.30 -7.59
C GLY A 170 -18.97 -7.91 -6.20
N ARG A 171 -19.87 -8.77 -5.70
CA ARG A 171 -19.72 -9.42 -4.39
C ARG A 171 -19.92 -10.92 -4.50
N HIS A 172 -18.83 -11.64 -4.26
CA HIS A 172 -18.74 -13.10 -4.26
C HIS A 172 -19.84 -13.80 -3.40
N THR A 173 -20.29 -13.15 -2.33
CA THR A 173 -21.34 -13.65 -1.42
C THR A 173 -22.75 -13.58 -2.01
N GLU A 174 -23.01 -12.60 -2.88
CA GLU A 174 -24.31 -12.44 -3.56
C GLU A 174 -24.41 -13.45 -4.71
N LYS A 175 -23.30 -13.68 -5.44
CA LYS A 175 -23.23 -14.72 -6.48
C LYS A 175 -23.47 -16.13 -5.92
N GLN A 176 -22.85 -16.48 -4.78
CA GLN A 176 -23.06 -17.80 -4.15
C GLN A 176 -24.49 -18.00 -3.64
N LYS A 177 -25.13 -16.98 -3.05
CA LYS A 177 -26.53 -17.08 -2.60
C LYS A 177 -27.49 -17.30 -3.78
N LEU A 178 -27.24 -16.65 -4.90
CA LEU A 178 -28.06 -16.80 -6.11
C LEU A 178 -27.89 -18.20 -6.72
N LEU A 179 -26.67 -18.73 -6.77
CA LEU A 179 -26.40 -20.09 -7.23
C LEU A 179 -27.10 -21.14 -6.34
N SER A 180 -27.06 -20.96 -5.02
CA SER A 180 -27.75 -21.86 -4.08
C SER A 180 -29.27 -21.81 -4.23
N PHE A 181 -29.83 -20.66 -4.60
CA PHE A 181 -31.27 -20.50 -4.85
C PHE A 181 -31.71 -21.18 -6.16
N LEU A 182 -30.90 -21.09 -7.22
CA LEU A 182 -31.19 -21.68 -8.52
C LEU A 182 -31.05 -23.20 -8.55
N LEU A 183 -30.14 -23.76 -7.76
CA LEU A 183 -29.92 -25.22 -7.64
C LEU A 183 -30.97 -25.91 -6.73
N GLN A 184 -31.90 -25.15 -6.13
CA GLN A 184 -32.93 -25.67 -5.24
C GLN A 184 -34.30 -25.82 -5.91
N TRP A 185 -34.32 -26.05 -7.23
CA TRP A 185 -35.46 -26.52 -8.01
C TRP A 185 -35.13 -27.82 -8.75
#